data_AF-A0A812NAQ8-F1
#
_entry.id   AF-A0A812NAQ8-F1
#
_cell.length_a   1.000
_cell.length_b   1.000
_cell.length_c   1.000
_cell.angle_alpha   90.00
_cell.angle_beta   90.00
_cell.angle_gamma   90.00
#
_symmetry.space_group_name_H-M   'P 1'
#
loop_
_entity.id
_entity.type
_entity.pdbx_description
1 polymer ?
#
loop_
_entity_poly.entity_id
_entity_poly.type
_entity_poly.pdbx_seq_one_letter_code
_entity_poly.pdbx_strand_id
1 'polypeptide(L)'
;IKDELEDAAFAITHPEERAELRALLGERQGEMLVNTATRELQEALEASQFRELSSLRVSGRAKSAYSTWKKMNKKNLRFHEIWDRMAIRVILDAPSAERARQLCFEVRDVVAGLWKLVEGRSKDYVSNPKAPGPGLDFWLHFV
;
A
#
# COMPACT_ATOMS: atom_id res chain seq x y z
N ILE A 1 -4.20 -12.07 -13.01
CA ILE A 1 -5.26 -12.21 -14.04
C ILE A 1 -5.99 -10.90 -14.33
N LYS A 2 -6.87 -10.37 -13.46
CA LYS A 2 -7.65 -9.15 -13.79
C LYS A 2 -6.78 -7.94 -14.15
N ASP A 3 -5.86 -7.56 -13.26
CA ASP A 3 -5.02 -6.37 -13.45
C ASP A 3 -4.12 -6.49 -14.71
N GLU A 4 -3.65 -7.69 -15.02
CA GLU A 4 -2.84 -7.98 -16.22
C GLU A 4 -3.66 -7.85 -17.52
N LEU A 5 -4.89 -8.39 -17.52
CA LEU A 5 -5.80 -8.28 -18.66
C LEU A 5 -6.23 -6.83 -18.87
N GLU A 6 -6.51 -6.10 -17.79
CA GLU A 6 -6.84 -4.68 -17.86
C GLU A 6 -5.68 -3.85 -18.43
N ASP A 7 -4.42 -4.12 -18.02
CA ASP A 7 -3.25 -3.42 -18.58
C ASP A 7 -2.96 -3.81 -20.05
N ALA A 8 -3.18 -5.08 -20.42
CA ALA A 8 -3.06 -5.52 -21.80
C ALA A 8 -4.11 -4.87 -22.72
N ALA A 9 -5.36 -4.77 -22.26
CA ALA A 9 -6.41 -4.06 -22.98
C ALA A 9 -6.12 -2.56 -23.07
N PHE A 10 -5.55 -1.97 -22.02
CA PHE A 10 -5.13 -0.56 -22.02
C PHE A 10 -4.04 -0.29 -23.06
N ALA A 11 -3.11 -1.23 -23.23
CA ALA A 11 -2.06 -1.14 -24.25
C ALA A 11 -2.59 -1.05 -25.68
N ILE A 12 -3.76 -1.62 -25.95
CA ILE A 12 -4.38 -1.61 -27.27
C ILE A 12 -5.30 -0.39 -27.44
N THR A 13 -6.09 -0.09 -26.41
CA THR A 13 -7.15 0.93 -26.50
C THR A 13 -6.63 2.36 -26.35
N HIS A 14 -5.57 2.57 -25.56
CA HIS A 14 -5.04 3.89 -25.22
C HIS A 14 -3.50 3.83 -25.09
N PRO A 15 -2.78 3.60 -26.20
CA PRO A 15 -1.33 3.34 -26.17
C PRO A 15 -0.50 4.54 -25.73
N GLU A 16 -0.90 5.76 -26.10
CA GLU A 16 -0.16 6.99 -25.79
C GLU A 16 -0.27 7.35 -24.30
N GLU A 17 -1.48 7.35 -23.75
CA GLU A 17 -1.73 7.62 -22.33
C GLU A 17 -1.06 6.56 -21.44
N ARG A 18 -1.02 5.31 -21.89
CA ARG A 18 -0.30 4.25 -21.19
C ARG A 18 1.20 4.52 -21.18
N ALA A 19 1.79 4.91 -22.30
CA ALA A 19 3.22 5.21 -22.38
C ALA A 19 3.58 6.38 -21.47
N GLU A 20 2.79 7.45 -21.48
CA GLU A 20 2.97 8.61 -20.62
C GLU A 20 2.87 8.23 -19.14
N LEU A 21 1.82 7.51 -18.74
CA LEU A 21 1.64 7.10 -17.35
C LEU A 21 2.72 6.16 -16.86
N ARG A 22 3.23 5.26 -17.72
CA ARG A 22 4.36 4.40 -17.36
C ARG A 22 5.63 5.18 -17.09
N ALA A 23 5.91 6.18 -17.91
CA ALA A 23 7.05 7.07 -17.71
C ALA A 23 6.90 7.85 -16.39
N LEU A 24 5.72 8.41 -16.13
CA LEU A 24 5.41 9.15 -14.91
C LEU A 24 5.42 8.27 -13.65
N LEU A 25 4.97 7.02 -13.75
CA LEU A 25 4.96 6.05 -12.66
C LEU A 25 6.36 5.54 -12.33
N GLY A 26 7.24 5.46 -13.34
CA GLY A 26 8.51 4.75 -13.21
C GLY A 26 8.27 3.31 -12.74
N GLU A 27 7.34 2.57 -13.35
CA GLU A 27 6.79 1.30 -12.82
C GLU A 27 7.87 0.34 -12.30
N ARG A 28 8.95 0.12 -13.06
CA ARG A 28 10.07 -0.73 -12.63
C ARG A 28 10.78 -0.21 -11.38
N GLN A 29 11.02 1.09 -11.31
CA GLN A 29 11.65 1.72 -10.15
C GLN A 29 10.72 1.63 -8.93
N GLY A 30 9.42 1.88 -9.14
CA GLY A 30 8.40 1.75 -8.10
C GLY A 30 8.29 0.33 -7.55
N GLU A 31 8.29 -0.69 -8.41
CA GLU A 31 8.31 -2.10 -7.99
C GLU A 31 9.56 -2.44 -7.18
N MET A 32 10.75 -2.00 -7.63
CA MET A 32 12.00 -2.22 -6.88
C MET A 32 12.00 -1.52 -5.51
N LEU A 33 11.50 -0.29 -5.45
CA LEU A 33 11.34 0.48 -4.21
C LEU A 33 10.39 -0.24 -3.25
N VAL A 34 9.21 -0.62 -3.72
CA VAL A 34 8.22 -1.34 -2.92
C VAL A 34 8.78 -2.66 -2.41
N ASN A 35 9.48 -3.43 -3.25
CA ASN A 35 10.07 -4.71 -2.85
C ASN A 35 11.17 -4.52 -1.79
N THR A 36 12.01 -3.49 -1.97
CA THR A 36 13.07 -3.16 -1.02
C THR A 36 12.49 -2.73 0.33
N ALA A 37 11.53 -1.80 0.32
CA ALA A 37 10.85 -1.34 1.53
C ALA A 37 10.03 -2.45 2.20
N THR A 38 9.42 -3.35 1.41
CA THR A 38 8.71 -4.52 1.94
C THR A 38 9.66 -5.44 2.69
N ARG A 39 10.85 -5.71 2.13
CA ARG A 39 11.88 -6.52 2.79
C ARG A 39 12.39 -5.85 4.06
N GLU A 40 12.71 -4.56 3.99
CA GLU A 40 13.18 -3.77 5.14
C GLU A 40 12.16 -3.80 6.29
N LEU A 41 10.87 -3.61 5.99
CA LEU A 41 9.81 -3.69 6.99
C LEU A 41 9.64 -5.12 7.55
N GLN A 42 9.73 -6.14 6.70
CA GLN A 42 9.66 -7.54 7.14
C GLN A 42 10.79 -7.84 8.14
N GLU A 43 12.02 -7.48 7.80
CA GLU A 43 13.20 -7.68 8.67
C GLU A 43 13.06 -6.93 10.00
N ALA A 44 12.58 -5.68 9.97
CA ALA A 44 12.36 -4.89 11.18
C ALA A 44 11.28 -5.48 12.11
N LEU A 45 10.19 -6.00 11.53
CA LEU A 45 9.13 -6.65 12.29
C LEU A 45 9.62 -7.99 12.88
N GLU A 46 10.39 -8.78 12.14
CA GLU A 46 10.97 -10.05 12.61
C GLU A 46 12.08 -9.90 13.66
N ALA A 47 12.77 -8.76 13.67
CA ALA A 47 13.72 -8.39 14.70
C ALA A 47 13.04 -7.89 15.99
N SER A 48 11.74 -7.63 15.93
CA SER A 48 10.92 -7.16 17.04
C SER A 48 10.07 -8.30 17.64
N GLN A 49 9.16 -7.97 18.54
CA GLN A 49 8.25 -8.94 19.20
C GLN A 49 7.24 -9.64 18.26
N PHE A 50 7.19 -9.27 16.98
CA PHE A 50 6.27 -9.89 16.01
C PHE A 50 6.69 -11.30 15.57
N ARG A 51 7.93 -11.73 15.87
CA ARG A 51 8.41 -13.09 15.59
C ARG A 51 7.58 -14.17 16.29
N GLU A 52 6.97 -13.85 17.42
CA GLU A 52 6.18 -14.79 18.21
C GLU A 52 4.73 -14.94 17.71
N LEU A 53 4.30 -14.14 16.72
CA LEU A 53 2.97 -14.26 16.14
C LEU A 53 2.86 -15.50 15.27
N SER A 54 1.70 -16.16 15.36
CA SER A 54 1.39 -17.33 14.52
C SER A 54 1.31 -17.01 13.02
N SER A 55 1.07 -15.75 12.67
CA SER A 55 0.89 -15.29 11.30
C SER A 55 1.20 -13.79 11.19
N LEU A 56 2.18 -13.46 10.37
CA LEU A 56 2.52 -12.12 9.92
C LEU A 56 2.83 -12.17 8.44
N ARG A 57 2.17 -11.33 7.63
CA ARG A 57 2.41 -11.23 6.19
C ARG A 57 2.59 -9.77 5.81
N VAL A 58 3.76 -9.44 5.28
CA VAL A 58 4.02 -8.15 4.66
C VAL A 58 3.98 -8.33 3.14
N SER A 59 3.28 -7.44 2.44
CA SER A 59 3.15 -7.47 1.00
C SER A 59 3.19 -6.08 0.41
N GLY A 60 4.01 -5.89 -0.61
CA GLY A 60 4.10 -4.65 -1.37
C GLY A 60 3.20 -4.68 -2.61
N ARG A 61 2.64 -3.53 -2.99
CA ARG A 61 1.97 -3.34 -4.27
C ARG A 61 2.40 -2.01 -4.90
N ALA A 62 2.87 -2.09 -6.14
CA ALA A 62 2.91 -0.95 -7.05
C ALA A 62 1.65 -0.93 -7.93
N LYS A 63 1.12 0.26 -8.20
CA LYS A 63 -0.09 0.43 -9.00
C LYS A 63 0.25 0.43 -10.49
N SER A 64 -0.51 -0.30 -11.30
CA SER A 64 -0.36 -0.29 -12.76
C SER A 64 -0.80 1.05 -13.39
N ALA A 65 -0.28 1.34 -14.58
CA ALA A 65 -0.70 2.45 -15.42
C ALA A 65 -2.22 2.50 -15.60
N TYR A 66 -2.86 1.37 -15.93
CA TYR A 66 -4.32 1.33 -16.09
C TYR A 66 -5.07 1.68 -14.79
N SER A 67 -4.66 1.12 -13.65
CA SER A 67 -5.31 1.42 -12.36
C SER A 67 -5.15 2.89 -11.96
N THR A 68 -4.02 3.51 -12.33
CA THR A 68 -3.76 4.94 -12.15
C THR A 68 -4.67 5.75 -13.06
N TRP A 69 -4.69 5.46 -14.36
CA TRP A 69 -5.56 6.10 -15.36
C TRP A 69 -7.04 6.04 -14.95
N LYS A 70 -7.53 4.86 -14.58
CA LYS A 70 -8.92 4.65 -14.13
C LYS A 70 -9.26 5.50 -12.91
N LYS A 71 -8.32 5.68 -11.99
CA LYS A 71 -8.52 6.52 -10.80
C LYS A 71 -8.49 8.01 -11.14
N MET A 72 -7.60 8.45 -12.02
CA MET A 72 -7.56 9.83 -12.55
C MET A 72 -8.91 10.20 -13.13
N ASN A 73 -9.42 9.38 -14.05
CA ASN A 73 -10.70 9.63 -14.73
C ASN A 73 -11.89 9.57 -13.78
N LYS A 74 -11.98 8.55 -12.91
CA LYS A 74 -13.12 8.41 -11.99
C LYS A 74 -13.23 9.55 -10.99
N LYS A 75 -12.10 10.13 -10.56
CA LYS A 75 -12.06 11.16 -9.52
C LYS A 75 -11.71 12.55 -10.05
N ASN A 76 -11.55 12.69 -11.35
CA ASN A 76 -11.06 13.89 -12.02
C ASN A 76 -9.77 14.45 -11.34
N LEU A 77 -8.78 13.58 -11.17
CA LEU A 77 -7.50 13.89 -10.51
C LEU A 77 -6.37 13.95 -11.52
N ARG A 78 -5.44 14.89 -11.31
CA ARG A 78 -4.16 14.98 -12.01
C ARG A 78 -3.18 13.96 -11.44
N PHE A 79 -2.15 13.62 -12.21
CA PHE A 79 -1.17 12.58 -11.83
C PHE A 79 -0.50 12.85 -10.47
N HIS A 80 -0.07 14.10 -10.21
CA HIS A 80 0.57 14.49 -8.94
C HIS A 80 -0.38 14.45 -7.73
N GLU A 81 -1.69 14.34 -7.95
CA GLU A 81 -2.68 14.20 -6.89
C GLU A 81 -2.85 12.72 -6.50
N ILE A 82 -2.19 11.80 -7.21
CA ILE A 82 -2.17 10.36 -6.93
C ILE A 82 -0.95 10.00 -6.07
N TRP A 83 -1.24 9.86 -4.79
CA TRP A 83 -0.25 9.49 -3.78
C TRP A 83 -0.16 7.96 -3.56
N ASP A 84 -1.21 7.22 -3.86
CA ASP A 84 -1.30 5.76 -3.64
C ASP A 84 -0.70 4.93 -4.77
N ARG A 85 0.41 5.39 -5.35
CA ARG A 85 1.10 4.67 -6.45
C ARG A 85 1.86 3.46 -5.93
N MET A 86 2.31 3.53 -4.68
CA MET A 86 3.00 2.47 -3.95
C MET A 86 2.32 2.27 -2.60
N ALA A 87 2.25 1.03 -2.14
CA ALA A 87 1.71 0.69 -0.83
C ALA A 87 2.36 -0.58 -0.29
N ILE A 88 2.47 -0.67 1.03
CA ILE A 88 2.82 -1.89 1.73
C ILE A 88 1.65 -2.23 2.66
N ARG A 89 1.28 -3.50 2.69
CA ARG A 89 0.22 -4.05 3.52
C ARG A 89 0.83 -5.04 4.50
N VAL A 90 0.51 -4.86 5.77
CA VAL A 90 0.83 -5.79 6.85
C VAL A 90 -0.47 -6.45 7.30
N ILE A 91 -0.51 -7.78 7.33
CA ILE A 91 -1.60 -8.59 7.85
C ILE A 91 -1.06 -9.41 9.00
N LEU A 92 -1.74 -9.40 10.14
CA LEU A 92 -1.35 -10.11 11.35
C LEU A 92 -2.57 -10.78 11.99
N ASP A 93 -2.34 -11.94 12.61
CA ASP A 93 -3.35 -12.60 13.44
C ASP A 93 -3.15 -12.25 14.91
N ALA A 94 -4.25 -12.11 15.65
CA ALA A 94 -4.23 -11.78 17.07
C ALA A 94 -5.27 -12.60 17.83
N PRO A 95 -4.99 -12.99 19.09
CA PRO A 95 -5.91 -13.81 19.88
C PRO A 95 -7.18 -13.06 20.33
N SER A 96 -7.17 -11.73 20.31
CA SER A 96 -8.32 -10.90 20.66
C SER A 96 -8.32 -9.59 19.87
N ALA A 97 -9.49 -8.97 19.74
CA ALA A 97 -9.62 -7.67 19.09
C ALA A 97 -8.78 -6.58 19.79
N GLU A 98 -8.69 -6.61 21.11
CA GLU A 98 -7.86 -5.67 21.87
C GLU A 98 -6.37 -5.83 21.55
N ARG A 99 -5.87 -7.08 21.53
CA ARG A 99 -4.48 -7.34 21.15
C ARG A 99 -4.21 -6.97 19.70
N ALA A 100 -5.17 -7.20 18.81
CA ALA A 100 -5.07 -6.75 17.41
C ALA A 100 -4.84 -5.24 17.30
N ARG A 101 -5.59 -4.43 18.07
CA ARG A 101 -5.42 -2.97 18.08
C ARG A 101 -4.03 -2.57 18.56
N GLN A 102 -3.56 -3.18 19.66
CA GLN A 102 -2.21 -2.93 20.19
C GLN A 102 -1.13 -3.26 19.17
N LEU A 103 -1.21 -4.45 18.55
CA LEU A 103 -0.29 -4.88 17.51
C LEU A 103 -0.27 -3.91 16.31
N CYS A 104 -1.42 -3.35 15.91
CA CYS A 104 -1.45 -2.34 14.85
C CYS A 104 -0.70 -1.05 15.21
N PHE A 105 -0.78 -0.60 16.47
CA PHE A 105 0.00 0.56 16.93
C PHE A 105 1.49 0.25 17.04
N GLU A 106 1.84 -0.94 17.53
CA GLU A 106 3.23 -1.41 17.59
C GLU A 106 3.86 -1.50 16.18
N VAL A 107 3.12 -2.00 15.17
CA VAL A 107 3.57 -1.99 13.76
C VAL A 107 3.80 -0.56 13.29
N ARG A 108 2.89 0.37 13.65
CA ARG A 108 3.03 1.78 13.30
C ARG A 108 4.28 2.39 13.90
N ASP A 109 4.66 2.02 15.12
CA ASP A 109 5.87 2.50 15.78
C ASP A 109 7.14 1.99 15.08
N VAL A 110 7.16 0.70 14.70
CA VAL A 110 8.26 0.13 13.88
C VAL A 110 8.38 0.89 12.56
N VAL A 111 7.26 1.14 11.88
CA VAL A 111 7.23 1.89 10.62
C VAL A 111 7.73 3.32 10.79
N ALA A 112 7.34 4.01 11.88
CA ALA A 112 7.79 5.36 12.18
C ALA A 112 9.29 5.42 12.52
N GLY A 113 9.87 4.32 13.00
CA GLY A 113 11.31 4.19 13.21
C GLY A 113 12.11 4.01 11.91
N LEU A 114 11.53 3.36 10.90
CA LEU A 114 12.17 3.17 9.58
C LEU A 114 12.06 4.42 8.71
N TRP A 115 10.89 5.04 8.65
CA TRP A 115 10.61 6.12 7.71
C TRP A 115 9.85 7.29 8.34
N LYS A 116 10.18 8.51 7.90
CA LYS A 116 9.49 9.73 8.32
C LYS A 116 8.05 9.70 7.82
N LEU A 117 7.10 9.76 8.75
CA LEU A 117 5.68 9.87 8.41
C LEU A 117 5.37 11.26 7.85
N VAL A 118 4.58 11.29 6.76
CA VAL A 118 4.07 12.55 6.20
C VAL A 118 2.85 13.02 6.99
N GLU A 119 2.95 14.24 7.53
CA GLU A 119 1.88 14.87 8.30
C GLU A 119 0.57 14.97 7.50
N GLY A 120 -0.56 14.75 8.18
CA GLY A 120 -1.90 14.80 7.56
C GLY A 120 -2.22 13.66 6.59
N ARG A 121 -1.31 12.68 6.40
CA ARG A 121 -1.53 11.53 5.51
C ARG A 121 -1.77 10.20 6.20
N SER A 122 -1.39 10.10 7.48
CA SER A 122 -1.72 8.95 8.30
C SER A 122 -3.23 8.92 8.60
N LYS A 123 -3.84 7.75 8.45
CA LYS A 123 -5.26 7.52 8.76
C LYS A 123 -5.36 6.40 9.78
N ASP A 124 -5.91 6.73 10.94
CA ASP A 124 -6.16 5.75 12.00
C ASP A 124 -7.58 5.20 11.89
N TYR A 125 -7.72 4.04 11.23
CA TYR A 125 -8.99 3.31 11.17
C TYR A 125 -9.19 2.31 12.31
N VAL A 126 -8.21 2.17 13.20
CA VAL A 126 -8.30 1.30 14.39
C VAL A 126 -9.07 2.02 15.48
N SER A 127 -8.74 3.29 15.71
CA SER A 127 -9.45 4.18 16.64
C SER A 127 -10.72 4.77 16.02
N ASN A 128 -10.69 5.05 14.70
CA ASN A 128 -11.80 5.65 13.99
C ASN A 128 -12.24 4.78 12.80
N PRO A 129 -12.96 3.67 13.06
CA PRO A 129 -13.42 2.77 12.00
C PRO A 129 -14.28 3.54 11.00
N LYS A 130 -14.06 3.27 9.71
CA LYS A 130 -14.99 3.74 8.68
C LYS A 130 -16.38 3.17 8.93
N ALA A 131 -17.41 3.90 8.51
CA ALA A 131 -18.77 3.38 8.39
C ALA A 131 -18.74 1.96 7.78
N PRO A 132 -19.53 1.00 8.30
CA PRO A 132 -19.28 -0.42 8.13
C PRO A 132 -19.25 -0.82 6.65
N GLY A 133 -18.04 -1.18 6.19
CA GLY A 133 -17.78 -1.98 5.01
C GLY A 133 -17.00 -3.22 5.44
N PRO A 134 -17.01 -4.32 4.67
CA PRO A 134 -16.47 -5.59 5.12
C PRO A 134 -14.93 -5.54 5.14
N GLY A 135 -14.34 -5.49 6.34
CA GLY A 135 -12.90 -5.70 6.57
C GLY A 135 -12.18 -4.52 7.25
N LEU A 136 -11.35 -4.84 8.25
CA LEU A 136 -10.35 -3.92 8.81
C LEU A 136 -9.16 -3.84 7.84
N ASP A 137 -9.29 -2.98 6.84
CA ASP A 137 -8.22 -2.72 5.85
C ASP A 137 -7.31 -1.59 6.35
N PHE A 138 -6.12 -1.93 6.86
CA PHE A 138 -5.08 -0.95 7.17
C PHE A 138 -4.24 -0.67 5.92
N TRP A 139 -4.31 0.56 5.41
CA TRP A 139 -3.49 1.03 4.29
C TRP A 139 -2.47 2.02 4.82
N LEU A 140 -1.22 1.59 4.96
CA LEU A 140 -0.10 2.51 5.17
C LEU A 140 0.26 3.10 3.80
N HIS A 141 -0.05 4.38 3.63
CA HIS A 141 0.38 5.15 2.47
C HIS A 141 1.77 5.71 2.77
N PHE A 142 2.77 5.15 2.10
CA PHE A 142 4.11 5.71 2.02
C PHE A 142 4.12 6.75 0.89
N VAL A 143 4.66 7.93 1.17
CA VAL A 143 5.01 8.96 0.17
C VAL A 143 6.50 9.17 0.25
#